data_AF-A0A7S0C141-F1
#
_entry.id   AF-A0A7S0C141-F1
#
_cell.length_a   1.000
_cell.length_b   1.000
_cell.length_c   1.000
_cell.angle_alpha   90.00
_cell.angle_beta   90.00
_cell.angle_gamma   90.00
#
_symmetry.space_group_name_H-M   'P 1'
#
loop_
_entity.id
_entity.type
_entity.pdbx_description
1 polymer ?
#
loop_
_entity_poly.entity_id
_entity_poly.type
_entity_poly.pdbx_seq_one_letter_code
_entity_poly.pdbx_strand_id
1 'polypeptide(L)'
;HIQKLYIDHVASPNDGGYSILTETNGIKQNKEFTRFVIPLKQEEECEFEVVEEATCTESLQTQSDIEQFLRSPQISELLKLDIIDTKLVDHLKCIVHVIRLKKVLKKLENPVLRCFKPSDLTNCFSTEKDFDACIPDALYQVLVPLDIYNAASTSIACQEKIQRLNRQTQSNKDQEKVLFVEQERLRKNIVSLDKMGDSKESLLIRYIRDLNSTEDKVNELRSELSKLDDALLVAHGSKQKASQACTNLVTALLKRIDADEKAN
;
A
#
# COMPACT_ATOMS: atom_id res chain seq x y z
N HIS A 1 -12.51 67.61 21.41
CA HIS A 1 -11.23 66.99 21.79
C HIS A 1 -11.55 65.63 22.41
N ILE A 2 -11.30 64.53 21.71
CA ILE A 2 -11.32 63.21 22.35
C ILE A 2 -9.98 63.10 23.07
N GLN A 3 -9.99 63.09 24.40
CA GLN A 3 -8.74 63.11 25.17
C GLN A 3 -8.07 61.74 25.21
N LYS A 4 -8.85 60.67 25.05
CA LYS A 4 -8.43 59.26 25.10
C LYS A 4 -9.38 58.41 24.24
N LEU A 5 -8.85 57.68 23.27
CA LEU A 5 -9.58 56.62 22.56
C LEU A 5 -9.32 55.31 23.29
N TYR A 6 -10.39 54.55 23.55
CA TYR A 6 -10.29 53.22 24.15
C TYR A 6 -10.57 52.17 23.08
N ILE A 7 -9.68 51.19 22.97
CA ILE A 7 -9.85 50.04 22.07
C ILE A 7 -9.91 48.80 22.94
N ASP A 8 -10.99 48.04 22.77
CA ASP A 8 -11.18 46.75 23.42
C ASP A 8 -10.78 45.66 22.45
N HIS A 9 -9.77 44.87 22.83
CA HIS A 9 -9.32 43.72 22.06
C HIS A 9 -9.52 42.44 22.85
N VAL A 10 -10.13 41.45 22.20
CA VAL A 10 -10.33 40.11 22.75
C VAL A 10 -9.46 39.17 21.92
N ALA A 11 -8.60 38.42 22.59
CA ALA A 11 -7.75 37.44 21.95
C ALA A 11 -8.59 36.39 21.22
N SER A 12 -8.06 35.89 20.11
CA SER A 12 -8.74 34.87 19.34
C SER A 12 -8.93 33.58 20.18
N PRO A 13 -10.12 32.97 20.17
CA PRO A 13 -10.35 31.68 20.85
C PRO A 13 -9.80 30.47 20.08
N ASN A 14 -9.20 30.69 18.90
CA ASN A 14 -8.66 29.61 18.07
C ASN A 14 -7.41 28.98 18.70
N ASP A 15 -7.06 27.77 18.27
CA ASP A 15 -5.81 27.06 18.63
C ASP A 15 -5.55 26.89 20.15
N GLY A 16 -6.62 26.79 20.94
CA GLY A 16 -6.52 26.60 22.40
C GLY A 16 -6.45 27.89 23.21
N GLY A 17 -6.54 29.06 22.55
CA GLY A 17 -6.61 30.37 23.17
C GLY A 17 -5.32 31.17 22.98
N TYR A 18 -5.43 32.27 22.26
CA TYR A 18 -4.34 33.23 22.11
C TYR A 18 -4.22 34.11 23.36
N SER A 19 -3.00 34.50 23.70
CA SER A 19 -2.68 35.42 24.79
C SER A 19 -2.13 36.72 24.21
N ILE A 20 -2.69 37.86 24.63
CA ILE A 20 -2.24 39.19 24.18
C ILE A 20 -0.90 39.51 24.84
N LEU A 21 0.16 39.63 24.03
CA LEU A 21 1.50 40.01 24.49
C LEU A 21 1.70 41.52 24.52
N THR A 22 0.92 42.30 23.77
CA THR A 22 1.05 43.76 23.74
C THR A 22 0.67 44.37 25.09
N GLU A 23 1.68 44.79 25.85
CA GLU A 23 1.48 45.52 27.13
C GLU A 23 1.38 47.04 26.92
N THR A 24 1.92 47.56 25.81
CA THR A 24 1.98 48.99 25.54
C THR A 24 0.57 49.59 25.45
N ASN A 25 0.33 50.66 26.22
CA ASN A 25 -0.96 51.36 26.31
C ASN A 25 -2.12 50.53 26.90
N GLY A 26 -1.87 49.33 27.45
CA GLY A 26 -2.87 48.52 28.14
C GLY A 26 -3.22 49.10 29.52
N ILE A 27 -4.49 49.46 29.75
CA ILE A 27 -4.97 49.96 31.05
C ILE A 27 -5.64 48.85 31.87
N LYS A 28 -6.24 47.87 31.19
CA LYS A 28 -6.84 46.70 31.83
C LYS A 28 -6.49 45.48 31.00
N GLN A 29 -5.80 44.52 31.59
CA GLN A 29 -5.30 43.33 30.91
C GLN A 29 -5.62 42.07 31.70
N ASN A 30 -6.10 41.06 30.99
CA ASN A 30 -6.05 39.66 31.38
C ASN A 30 -5.51 38.87 30.17
N LYS A 31 -5.35 37.55 30.28
CA LYS A 31 -4.77 36.75 29.18
C LYS A 31 -5.56 36.84 27.87
N GLU A 32 -6.88 36.99 27.94
CA GLU A 32 -7.80 36.90 26.79
C GLU A 32 -8.36 38.25 26.34
N PHE A 33 -8.08 39.34 27.06
CA PHE A 33 -8.66 40.65 26.85
C PHE A 33 -7.73 41.76 27.33
N THR A 34 -7.54 42.76 26.48
CA THR A 34 -6.83 43.99 26.83
C THR A 34 -7.59 45.21 26.35
N ARG A 35 -7.77 46.19 27.24
CA ARG A 35 -8.25 47.53 26.91
C ARG A 35 -7.06 48.47 26.74
N PHE A 36 -6.87 48.94 25.51
CA PHE A 36 -5.83 49.89 25.14
C PHE A 36 -6.33 51.32 25.20
N VAL A 37 -5.43 52.25 25.51
CA VAL A 37 -5.70 53.69 25.47
C VAL A 37 -4.72 54.40 24.59
N ILE A 38 -5.26 54.98 23.52
CA ILE A 38 -4.47 55.69 22.53
C ILE A 38 -4.84 57.19 22.61
N PRO A 39 -3.89 58.07 22.94
CA PRO A 39 -4.11 59.50 22.81
C PRO A 39 -4.02 59.90 21.34
N LEU A 40 -5.08 60.49 20.79
CA LEU A 40 -5.13 60.98 19.41
C LEU A 40 -5.51 62.46 19.37
N LYS A 41 -4.84 63.22 18.51
CA LYS A 41 -5.22 64.60 18.18
C LYS A 41 -6.30 64.60 17.09
N GLN A 42 -6.90 65.77 16.88
CA GLN A 42 -7.86 65.98 15.80
C GLN A 42 -7.14 65.78 14.46
N GLU A 43 -7.74 64.97 13.56
CA GLU A 43 -7.19 64.62 12.23
C GLU A 43 -5.88 63.81 12.27
N GLU A 44 -5.55 63.17 13.40
CA GLU A 44 -4.41 62.26 13.51
C GLU A 44 -4.85 60.81 13.28
N GLU A 45 -4.10 60.09 12.45
CA GLU A 45 -4.24 58.66 12.22
C GLU A 45 -3.11 57.91 12.93
N CYS A 46 -3.44 56.78 13.55
CA CYS A 46 -2.47 55.93 14.25
C CYS A 46 -2.77 54.48 13.93
N GLU A 47 -1.75 53.77 13.47
CA GLU A 47 -1.78 52.30 13.37
C GLU A 47 -1.32 51.72 14.71
N PHE A 48 -2.11 50.80 15.25
CA PHE A 48 -1.82 50.13 16.51
C PHE A 48 -1.89 48.62 16.31
N GLU A 49 -0.74 47.97 16.40
CA GLU A 49 -0.59 46.53 16.22
C GLU A 49 -0.75 45.81 17.57
N VAL A 50 -1.64 44.83 17.60
CA VAL A 50 -1.83 43.94 18.75
C VAL A 50 -1.23 42.58 18.40
N VAL A 51 -0.24 42.15 19.18
CA VAL A 51 0.44 40.88 19.01
C VAL A 51 -0.14 39.86 19.98
N GLU A 52 -0.50 38.72 19.42
CA GLU A 52 -1.06 37.57 20.14
C GLU A 52 -0.16 36.36 19.96
N GLU A 53 -0.03 35.54 21.00
CA GLU A 53 0.69 34.26 20.95
C GLU A 53 -0.20 33.13 21.47
N ALA A 54 -0.21 32.00 20.77
CA ALA A 54 -0.84 30.76 21.23
C ALA A 54 0.22 29.67 21.37
N THR A 55 0.17 28.90 22.46
CA THR A 55 0.99 27.71 22.64
C THR A 55 0.20 26.49 22.18
N CYS A 56 0.53 25.92 21.03
CA CYS A 56 -0.03 24.64 20.60
C CYS A 56 0.87 23.48 21.07
N THR A 57 0.26 22.39 21.51
CA THR A 57 0.96 21.13 21.80
C THR A 57 0.38 20.03 20.94
N GLU A 58 1.19 19.52 20.02
CA GLU A 58 0.82 18.35 19.21
C GLU A 58 1.64 17.13 19.65
N SER A 59 0.99 15.98 19.73
CA SER A 59 1.64 14.71 20.09
C SER A 59 1.74 13.81 18.87
N LEU A 60 2.96 13.43 18.47
CA LEU A 60 3.21 12.50 17.38
C LEU A 60 3.13 11.05 17.91
N GLN A 61 1.95 10.45 17.85
CA GLN A 61 1.73 9.10 18.42
C GLN A 61 1.73 8.00 17.37
N THR A 62 1.31 8.31 16.15
CA THR A 62 1.17 7.34 15.07
C THR A 62 2.21 7.53 13.98
N GLN A 63 2.44 6.48 13.18
CA GLN A 63 3.26 6.57 11.98
C GLN A 63 2.78 7.69 11.04
N SER A 64 1.46 7.89 10.93
CA SER A 64 0.88 8.92 10.07
C SER A 64 1.25 10.31 10.56
N ASP A 65 1.23 10.52 11.88
CA ASP A 65 1.56 11.81 12.49
C ASP A 65 3.03 12.15 12.24
N ILE A 66 3.93 11.18 12.42
CA ILE A 66 5.36 11.35 12.14
C ILE A 66 5.60 11.62 10.65
N GLU A 67 4.92 10.92 9.76
CA GLU A 67 5.03 11.15 8.31
C GLU A 67 4.49 12.53 7.89
N GLN A 68 3.37 12.95 8.47
CA GLN A 68 2.80 14.26 8.22
C GLN A 68 3.71 15.38 8.75
N PHE A 69 4.26 15.19 9.94
CA PHE A 69 5.27 16.08 10.50
C PHE A 69 6.50 16.16 9.60
N LEU A 70 7.06 15.01 9.17
CA LEU A 70 8.22 14.93 8.27
C LEU A 70 8.00 15.60 6.90
N ARG A 71 6.74 15.71 6.46
CA ARG A 71 6.35 16.37 5.20
C ARG A 71 5.95 17.84 5.39
N SER A 72 5.82 18.31 6.62
CA SER A 72 5.37 19.67 6.88
C SER A 72 6.46 20.69 6.50
N PRO A 73 6.10 21.86 5.97
CA PRO A 73 7.06 22.92 5.69
C PRO A 73 7.73 23.44 6.97
N GLN A 74 7.06 23.28 8.11
CA GLN A 74 7.51 23.74 9.42
C GLN A 74 8.83 23.09 9.84
N ILE A 75 9.13 21.85 9.43
CA ILE A 75 10.43 21.23 9.73
C ILE A 75 11.60 22.04 9.20
N SER A 76 11.48 22.60 8.00
CA SER A 76 12.56 23.41 7.41
C SER A 76 12.78 24.69 8.18
N GLU A 77 11.73 25.25 8.79
CA GLU A 77 11.82 26.43 9.65
C GLU A 77 12.39 26.07 11.02
N LEU A 78 11.96 24.96 11.62
CA LEU A 78 12.46 24.47 12.91
C LEU A 78 13.94 24.09 12.86
N LEU A 79 14.42 23.54 11.73
CA LEU A 79 15.84 23.27 11.48
C LEU A 79 16.66 24.56 11.32
N LYS A 80 16.10 25.59 10.64
CA LYS A 80 16.77 26.90 10.51
C LYS A 80 16.87 27.63 11.85
N LEU A 81 15.89 27.45 12.71
CA LEU A 81 15.83 28.03 14.05
C LEU A 81 16.63 27.21 15.08
N ASP A 82 17.26 26.10 14.68
CA ASP A 82 18.04 25.20 15.54
C ASP A 82 17.22 24.65 16.74
N ILE A 83 15.90 24.61 16.60
CA ILE A 83 14.97 24.05 17.60
C ILE A 83 15.01 22.52 17.54
N ILE A 84 15.27 21.98 16.36
CA ILE A 84 15.35 20.54 16.09
C ILE A 84 16.69 20.23 15.43
N ASP A 85 17.38 19.21 15.91
CA ASP A 85 18.60 18.69 15.28
C ASP A 85 18.25 17.80 14.06
N THR A 86 19.05 17.93 13.01
CA THR A 86 19.13 16.99 11.88
C THR A 86 19.13 15.53 12.32
N LYS A 87 19.84 15.19 13.41
CA LYS A 87 19.86 13.82 13.95
C LYS A 87 18.50 13.34 14.42
N LEU A 88 17.66 14.21 14.98
CA LEU A 88 16.32 13.84 15.42
C LEU A 88 15.42 13.55 14.21
N VAL A 89 15.52 14.38 13.16
CA VAL A 89 14.80 14.16 11.91
C VAL A 89 15.18 12.82 11.29
N ASP A 90 16.48 12.50 11.27
CA ASP A 90 16.96 11.22 10.77
C ASP A 90 16.45 10.04 11.61
N HIS A 91 16.44 10.14 12.94
CA HIS A 91 15.84 9.12 13.81
C HIS A 91 14.34 8.92 13.54
N LEU A 92 13.57 10.00 13.36
CA LEU A 92 12.14 9.91 13.05
C LEU A 92 11.89 9.21 11.70
N LYS A 93 12.70 9.53 10.68
CA LYS A 93 12.68 8.84 9.38
C LYS A 93 12.94 7.35 9.55
N CYS A 94 13.89 6.99 10.41
CA CYS A 94 14.23 5.59 10.69
C CYS A 94 13.09 4.85 11.38
N ILE A 95 12.44 5.47 12.37
CA ILE A 95 11.27 4.89 13.06
C ILE A 95 10.15 4.60 12.05
N VAL A 96 9.84 5.55 11.16
CA VAL A 96 8.84 5.34 10.10
C VAL A 96 9.23 4.17 9.21
N HIS A 97 10.50 4.09 8.81
CA HIS A 97 10.99 3.00 7.96
C HIS A 97 10.87 1.63 8.65
N VAL A 98 11.27 1.52 9.92
CA VAL A 98 11.15 0.28 10.72
C VAL A 98 9.69 -0.14 10.87
N ILE A 99 8.77 0.79 11.12
CA ILE A 99 7.34 0.49 11.24
C ILE A 99 6.77 -0.02 9.90
N ARG A 100 7.12 0.65 8.78
CA ARG A 100 6.73 0.21 7.43
C ARG A 100 7.27 -1.19 7.16
N LEU A 101 8.54 -1.42 7.46
CA LEU A 101 9.19 -2.70 7.29
C LEU A 101 8.51 -3.81 8.11
N LYS A 102 8.28 -3.59 9.41
CA LYS A 102 7.56 -4.55 10.27
C LYS A 102 6.18 -4.90 9.71
N LYS A 103 5.43 -3.92 9.17
CA LYS A 103 4.12 -4.16 8.53
C LYS A 103 4.25 -5.09 7.32
N VAL A 104 5.28 -4.90 6.49
CA VAL A 104 5.52 -5.73 5.30
C VAL A 104 5.96 -7.13 5.68
N LEU A 105 6.90 -7.24 6.62
CA LEU A 105 7.38 -8.51 7.14
C LEU A 105 6.23 -9.32 7.75
N LYS A 106 5.35 -8.70 8.55
CA LYS A 106 4.15 -9.37 9.08
C LYS A 106 3.18 -9.84 7.98
N LYS A 107 3.08 -9.10 6.86
CA LYS A 107 2.30 -9.56 5.69
C LYS A 107 2.97 -10.75 5.00
N LEU A 108 4.30 -10.78 4.95
CA LEU A 108 5.10 -11.87 4.36
C LEU A 108 5.13 -13.12 5.25
N GLU A 109 5.02 -12.96 6.57
CA GLU A 109 4.93 -14.06 7.53
C GLU A 109 3.63 -14.86 7.35
N ASN A 110 2.56 -14.21 6.87
CA ASN A 110 1.29 -14.89 6.64
C ASN A 110 1.38 -15.80 5.40
N PRO A 111 1.21 -17.14 5.56
CA PRO A 111 1.34 -18.10 4.46
C PRO A 111 0.27 -17.92 3.38
N VAL A 112 -0.82 -17.20 3.70
CA VAL A 112 -1.84 -16.79 2.74
C VAL A 112 -1.37 -15.50 2.07
N LEU A 113 -0.28 -15.56 1.30
CA LEU A 113 0.20 -14.49 0.40
C LEU A 113 -0.79 -14.18 -0.74
N ARG A 114 -2.09 -14.54 -0.61
CA ARG A 114 -3.11 -14.38 -1.66
C ARG A 114 -3.29 -12.93 -2.13
N CYS A 115 -2.87 -11.96 -1.32
CA CYS A 115 -3.05 -10.54 -1.61
C CYS A 115 -1.74 -9.76 -1.69
N PHE A 116 -0.58 -10.42 -1.62
CA PHE A 116 0.71 -9.73 -1.65
C PHE A 116 1.10 -9.46 -3.10
N LYS A 117 1.04 -8.19 -3.50
CA LYS A 117 1.30 -7.75 -4.87
C LYS A 117 2.78 -7.38 -5.05
N PRO A 118 3.33 -7.45 -6.28
CA PRO A 118 4.63 -6.88 -6.58
C PRO A 118 4.77 -5.41 -6.13
N SER A 119 3.67 -4.65 -6.20
CA SER A 119 3.59 -3.26 -5.73
C SER A 119 3.83 -3.10 -4.24
N ASP A 120 3.53 -4.13 -3.43
CA ASP A 120 3.77 -4.10 -1.98
C ASP A 120 5.24 -4.29 -1.64
N LEU A 121 6.01 -4.97 -2.52
CA LEU A 121 7.47 -5.00 -2.43
C LEU A 121 8.04 -3.66 -2.89
N THR A 122 7.68 -3.18 -4.09
CA THR A 122 8.25 -1.94 -4.59
C THR A 122 7.91 -0.75 -3.71
N ASN A 123 6.72 -0.60 -3.15
CA ASN A 123 6.44 0.55 -2.27
C ASN A 123 7.18 0.51 -0.92
N CYS A 124 7.80 -0.61 -0.57
CA CYS A 124 8.54 -0.78 0.68
C CYS A 124 10.04 -0.89 0.47
N PHE A 125 10.48 -1.18 -0.77
CA PHE A 125 11.88 -1.30 -1.18
C PHE A 125 12.31 -0.25 -2.20
N SER A 126 11.37 0.48 -2.80
CA SER A 126 11.70 1.66 -3.58
C SER A 126 12.02 2.75 -2.57
N THR A 127 13.30 3.03 -2.49
CA THR A 127 13.88 4.36 -2.41
C THR A 127 12.90 5.41 -2.95
N GLU A 128 12.00 5.92 -2.11
CA GLU A 128 11.52 7.28 -2.30
C GLU A 128 12.81 8.10 -2.37
N LYS A 129 13.07 8.72 -3.53
CA LYS A 129 14.29 9.49 -3.82
C LYS A 129 14.57 10.61 -2.80
N ASP A 130 13.65 10.83 -1.87
CA ASP A 130 13.74 11.75 -0.74
C ASP A 130 14.40 11.13 0.52
N PHE A 131 14.63 9.81 0.56
CA PHE A 131 15.19 9.09 1.72
C PHE A 131 16.62 8.57 1.54
N ASP A 132 17.17 8.57 0.32
CA ASP A 132 18.48 7.97 -0.01
C ASP A 132 19.69 8.70 0.61
N ALA A 133 19.52 9.90 1.15
CA ALA A 133 20.62 10.69 1.71
C ALA A 133 20.80 10.57 3.24
N CYS A 134 19.84 9.96 3.95
CA CYS A 134 19.75 10.04 5.43
C CYS A 134 19.61 8.66 6.09
N ILE A 135 20.26 7.62 5.56
CA ILE A 135 20.43 6.37 6.31
C ILE A 135 21.87 6.37 6.86
N PRO A 136 22.08 6.71 8.15
CA PRO A 136 23.38 6.55 8.79
C PRO A 136 23.91 5.12 8.58
N ASP A 137 25.22 4.94 8.40
CA ASP A 137 25.87 3.64 8.19
C ASP A 137 25.47 2.55 9.20
N ALA A 138 25.05 2.93 10.42
CA ALA A 138 24.53 2.01 11.43
C ALA A 138 23.20 1.33 11.06
N LEU A 139 22.40 1.96 10.19
CA LEU A 139 21.05 1.52 9.78
C LEU A 139 21.01 0.82 8.42
N TYR A 140 22.12 0.77 7.69
CA TYR A 140 22.29 -0.17 6.56
C TYR A 140 22.11 -1.64 6.98
N GLN A 141 22.18 -1.93 8.29
CA GLN A 141 21.85 -3.24 8.84
C GLN A 141 20.33 -3.55 8.87
N VAL A 142 19.47 -2.55 8.67
CA VAL A 142 18.00 -2.68 8.60
C VAL A 142 17.50 -2.60 7.15
N LEU A 143 18.39 -2.70 6.17
CA LEU A 143 17.96 -3.05 4.82
C LEU A 143 17.40 -4.47 4.86
N VAL A 144 16.27 -4.71 4.19
CA VAL A 144 15.78 -6.08 4.04
C VAL A 144 16.84 -6.90 3.32
N PRO A 145 17.31 -8.01 3.93
CA PRO A 145 18.26 -8.90 3.30
C PRO A 145 17.78 -9.24 1.90
N LEU A 146 18.68 -9.11 0.92
CA LEU A 146 18.41 -9.42 -0.48
C LEU A 146 17.77 -10.81 -0.65
N ASP A 147 18.10 -11.73 0.25
CA ASP A 147 17.53 -13.08 0.32
C ASP A 147 16.01 -13.09 0.60
N ILE A 148 15.51 -12.21 1.48
CA ILE A 148 14.06 -12.07 1.73
C ILE A 148 13.37 -11.50 0.50
N TYR A 149 13.96 -10.48 -0.12
CA TYR A 149 13.42 -9.91 -1.35
C TYR A 149 13.35 -10.95 -2.47
N ASN A 150 14.41 -11.72 -2.67
CA ASN A 150 14.49 -12.79 -3.67
C ASN A 150 13.50 -13.92 -3.39
N ALA A 151 13.36 -14.33 -2.13
CA ALA A 151 12.40 -15.36 -1.74
C ALA A 151 10.94 -14.89 -1.95
N ALA A 152 10.64 -13.64 -1.57
CA ALA A 152 9.33 -13.03 -1.75
C ALA A 152 8.98 -12.85 -3.23
N SER A 153 9.91 -12.33 -4.04
CA SER A 153 9.71 -12.14 -5.49
C SER A 153 9.49 -13.47 -6.21
N THR A 154 10.25 -14.51 -5.84
CA THR A 154 10.08 -15.87 -6.37
C THR A 154 8.71 -16.45 -6.02
N SER A 155 8.24 -16.24 -4.78
CA SER A 155 6.92 -16.69 -4.33
C SER A 155 5.79 -16.01 -5.12
N ILE A 156 5.90 -14.69 -5.37
CA ILE A 156 4.95 -13.92 -6.18
C ILE A 156 4.95 -14.40 -7.63
N ALA A 157 6.12 -14.58 -8.24
CA ALA A 157 6.23 -15.09 -9.61
C ALA A 157 5.59 -16.49 -9.76
N CYS A 158 5.80 -17.36 -8.77
CA CYS A 158 5.16 -18.68 -8.73
C CYS A 158 3.62 -18.56 -8.60
N GLN A 159 3.13 -17.60 -7.80
CA GLN A 159 1.70 -17.33 -7.66
C GLN A 159 1.07 -16.85 -8.98
N GLU A 160 1.72 -15.96 -9.72
CA GLU A 160 1.26 -15.54 -11.05
C GLU A 160 1.20 -16.71 -12.03
N LYS A 161 2.22 -17.57 -12.01
CA LYS A 161 2.26 -18.78 -12.84
C LYS A 161 1.08 -19.71 -12.52
N ILE A 162 0.79 -19.96 -11.24
CA ILE A 162 -0.37 -20.76 -10.80
C ILE A 162 -1.68 -20.14 -11.30
N GLN A 163 -1.84 -18.82 -11.21
CA GLN A 163 -3.05 -18.14 -11.69
C GLN A 163 -3.23 -18.30 -13.21
N ARG A 164 -2.14 -18.18 -13.99
CA ARG A 164 -2.18 -18.38 -15.44
C ARG A 164 -2.57 -19.81 -15.80
N LEU A 165 -1.94 -20.79 -15.16
CA LEU A 165 -2.23 -22.21 -15.39
C LEU A 165 -3.69 -22.54 -15.02
N ASN A 166 -4.20 -22.07 -13.89
CA ASN A 166 -5.60 -22.29 -13.51
C ASN A 166 -6.60 -21.70 -14.53
N ARG A 167 -6.31 -20.52 -15.09
CA ARG A 167 -7.15 -19.93 -16.15
C ARG A 167 -7.14 -20.81 -17.40
N GLN A 168 -5.99 -21.36 -17.78
CA GLN A 168 -5.87 -22.24 -18.92
C GLN A 168 -6.60 -23.58 -18.69
N THR A 169 -6.43 -24.20 -17.51
CA THR A 169 -7.17 -25.41 -17.12
C THR A 169 -8.69 -25.18 -17.19
N GLN A 170 -9.16 -24.02 -16.72
CA GLN A 170 -10.59 -23.70 -16.78
C GLN A 170 -11.05 -23.53 -18.24
N SER A 171 -10.29 -22.82 -19.07
CA SER A 171 -10.58 -22.67 -20.50
C SER A 171 -10.69 -24.02 -21.21
N ASN A 172 -9.74 -24.92 -20.99
CA ASN A 172 -9.73 -26.25 -21.61
C ASN A 172 -10.93 -27.10 -21.13
N LYS A 173 -11.29 -27.03 -19.83
CA LYS A 173 -12.49 -27.69 -19.29
C LYS A 173 -13.78 -27.16 -19.92
N ASP A 174 -13.85 -25.86 -20.19
CA ASP A 174 -15.03 -25.27 -20.83
C ASP A 174 -15.11 -25.63 -22.32
N GLN A 175 -13.98 -25.73 -23.01
CA GLN A 175 -13.92 -26.27 -24.38
C GLN A 175 -14.35 -27.75 -24.44
N GLU A 176 -13.91 -28.58 -23.50
CA GLU A 176 -14.31 -30.00 -23.42
C GLU A 176 -15.85 -30.13 -23.31
N LYS A 177 -16.50 -29.29 -22.48
CA LYS A 177 -17.98 -29.27 -22.36
C LYS A 177 -18.66 -28.92 -23.68
N VAL A 178 -18.12 -27.96 -24.44
CA VAL A 178 -18.68 -27.57 -25.75
C VAL A 178 -18.59 -28.74 -26.72
N LEU A 179 -17.45 -29.45 -26.75
CA LEU A 179 -17.28 -30.64 -27.60
C LEU A 179 -18.27 -31.74 -27.23
N PHE A 180 -18.55 -31.97 -25.94
CA PHE A 180 -19.57 -32.95 -25.53
C PHE A 180 -20.97 -32.61 -26.02
N VAL A 181 -21.36 -31.33 -25.96
CA VAL A 181 -22.65 -30.87 -26.51
C VAL A 181 -22.70 -31.08 -28.02
N GLU A 182 -21.59 -30.82 -28.72
CA GLU A 182 -21.48 -31.05 -30.16
C GLU A 182 -21.55 -32.55 -30.52
N GLN A 183 -20.87 -33.42 -29.78
CA GLN A 183 -20.94 -34.87 -29.94
C GLN A 183 -22.37 -35.39 -29.76
N GLU A 184 -23.07 -34.91 -28.73
CA GLU A 184 -24.47 -35.28 -28.48
C GLU A 184 -25.40 -34.84 -29.62
N ARG A 185 -25.18 -33.65 -30.18
CA ARG A 185 -25.88 -33.17 -31.38
C ARG A 185 -25.61 -34.08 -32.58
N LEU A 186 -24.34 -34.42 -32.83
CA LEU A 186 -23.95 -35.30 -33.94
C LEU A 186 -24.58 -36.70 -33.79
N ARG A 187 -24.58 -37.28 -32.58
CA ARG A 187 -25.24 -38.56 -32.29
C ARG A 187 -26.74 -38.51 -32.56
N LYS A 188 -27.43 -37.46 -32.10
CA LYS A 188 -28.87 -37.26 -32.40
C LYS A 188 -29.15 -37.11 -33.89
N ASN A 189 -28.28 -36.42 -34.62
CA ASN A 189 -28.40 -36.27 -36.07
C ASN A 189 -28.23 -37.61 -36.79
N ILE A 190 -27.26 -38.44 -36.38
CA ILE A 190 -27.04 -39.79 -36.91
C ILE A 190 -28.29 -40.66 -36.69
N VAL A 191 -28.85 -40.66 -35.47
CA VAL A 191 -30.09 -41.40 -35.15
C VAL A 191 -31.27 -40.92 -35.98
N SER A 192 -31.35 -39.61 -36.26
CA SER A 192 -32.46 -39.04 -37.05
C SER A 192 -32.33 -39.35 -38.55
N LEU A 193 -31.10 -39.44 -39.06
CA LEU A 193 -30.81 -39.84 -40.44
C LEU A 193 -31.14 -41.30 -40.72
N ASP A 194 -31.13 -42.16 -39.69
CA ASP A 194 -31.46 -43.57 -39.86
C ASP A 194 -32.88 -43.78 -40.43
N LYS A 195 -33.77 -42.79 -40.20
CA LYS A 195 -35.17 -42.74 -40.63
C LYS A 195 -35.39 -42.13 -42.03
N MET A 196 -34.34 -41.64 -42.70
CA MET A 196 -34.44 -40.99 -44.02
C MET A 196 -33.85 -41.89 -45.12
N GLY A 197 -34.44 -41.86 -46.32
CA GLY A 197 -34.10 -42.71 -47.49
C GLY A 197 -32.78 -42.36 -48.19
N ASP A 198 -32.75 -42.48 -49.52
CA ASP A 198 -31.55 -42.62 -50.39
C ASP A 198 -30.41 -41.57 -50.27
N SER A 199 -30.59 -40.46 -49.55
CA SER A 199 -29.55 -39.44 -49.27
C SER A 199 -28.68 -39.74 -48.02
N LYS A 200 -28.80 -40.94 -47.44
CA LYS A 200 -28.29 -41.31 -46.11
C LYS A 200 -26.78 -41.51 -46.03
N GLU A 201 -26.17 -42.11 -47.04
CA GLU A 201 -24.80 -42.62 -46.95
C GLU A 201 -23.75 -41.51 -46.87
N SER A 202 -23.86 -40.47 -47.70
CA SER A 202 -22.90 -39.37 -47.73
C SER A 202 -22.94 -38.50 -46.46
N LEU A 203 -24.14 -38.23 -45.95
CA LEU A 203 -24.35 -37.44 -44.72
C LEU A 203 -23.91 -38.22 -43.47
N LEU A 204 -24.16 -39.53 -43.44
CA LEU A 204 -23.71 -40.39 -42.34
C LEU A 204 -22.18 -40.50 -42.29
N ILE A 205 -21.52 -40.69 -43.44
CA ILE A 205 -20.05 -40.66 -43.52
C ILE A 205 -19.48 -39.33 -43.01
N ARG A 206 -20.13 -38.21 -43.35
CA ARG A 206 -19.72 -36.88 -42.85
C ARG A 206 -19.85 -36.77 -41.34
N TYR A 207 -20.99 -37.16 -40.74
CA TYR A 207 -21.17 -37.06 -39.29
C TYR A 207 -20.26 -38.00 -38.51
N ILE A 208 -19.95 -39.19 -39.03
CA ILE A 208 -18.96 -40.08 -38.41
C ILE A 208 -17.56 -39.45 -38.44
N ARG A 209 -17.19 -38.81 -39.56
CA ARG A 209 -15.92 -38.08 -39.66
C ARG A 209 -15.85 -36.91 -38.67
N ASP A 210 -16.93 -36.13 -38.59
CA ASP A 210 -17.02 -35.02 -37.64
C ASP A 210 -16.94 -35.53 -36.19
N LEU A 211 -17.59 -36.66 -35.88
CA LEU A 211 -17.54 -37.29 -34.56
C LEU A 211 -16.12 -37.75 -34.21
N ASN A 212 -15.43 -38.46 -35.11
CA ASN A 212 -14.04 -38.87 -34.92
C ASN A 212 -13.13 -37.65 -34.69
N SER A 213 -13.31 -36.58 -35.47
CA SER A 213 -12.54 -35.34 -35.27
C SER A 213 -12.79 -34.70 -33.91
N THR A 214 -14.04 -34.70 -33.41
CA THR A 214 -14.31 -34.21 -32.05
C THR A 214 -13.69 -35.11 -30.98
N GLU A 215 -13.64 -36.42 -31.19
CA GLU A 215 -13.04 -37.37 -30.26
C GLU A 215 -11.52 -37.21 -30.18
N ASP A 216 -10.86 -37.01 -31.32
CA ASP A 216 -9.43 -36.66 -31.38
C ASP A 216 -9.14 -35.37 -30.59
N LYS A 217 -9.97 -34.33 -30.77
CA LYS A 217 -9.84 -33.05 -30.03
C LYS A 217 -10.07 -33.20 -28.53
N VAL A 218 -11.02 -34.05 -28.10
CA VAL A 218 -11.22 -34.34 -26.67
C VAL A 218 -9.99 -35.03 -26.09
N ASN A 219 -9.40 -35.98 -26.81
CA ASN A 219 -8.18 -36.67 -26.38
C ASN A 219 -6.98 -35.71 -26.30
N GLU A 220 -6.85 -34.80 -27.27
CA GLU A 220 -5.83 -33.73 -27.26
C GLU A 220 -6.00 -32.82 -26.03
N LEU A 221 -7.21 -32.29 -25.79
CA LEU A 221 -7.49 -31.44 -24.62
C LEU A 221 -7.20 -32.14 -23.30
N ARG A 222 -7.50 -33.45 -23.19
CA ARG A 222 -7.18 -34.24 -21.99
C ARG A 222 -5.69 -34.42 -21.79
N SER A 223 -4.93 -34.64 -22.87
CA SER A 223 -3.47 -34.67 -22.81
C SER A 223 -2.91 -33.33 -22.33
N GLU A 224 -3.46 -32.21 -22.82
CA GLU A 224 -3.08 -30.88 -22.37
C GLU A 224 -3.46 -30.62 -20.91
N LEU A 225 -4.65 -31.01 -20.48
CA LEU A 225 -5.08 -30.90 -19.09
C LEU A 225 -4.15 -31.66 -18.15
N SER A 226 -3.72 -32.87 -18.52
CA SER A 226 -2.74 -33.64 -17.75
C SER A 226 -1.41 -32.89 -17.62
N LYS A 227 -0.90 -32.29 -18.72
CA LYS A 227 0.33 -31.49 -18.69
C LYS A 227 0.19 -30.24 -17.82
N LEU A 228 -0.98 -29.60 -17.84
CA LEU A 228 -1.28 -28.43 -17.01
C LEU A 228 -1.37 -28.79 -15.54
N ASP A 229 -1.96 -29.94 -15.20
CA ASP A 229 -2.05 -30.43 -13.82
C ASP A 229 -0.65 -30.77 -13.25
N ASP A 230 0.22 -31.41 -14.03
CA ASP A 230 1.61 -31.64 -13.65
C ASP A 230 2.37 -30.32 -13.44
N ALA A 231 2.17 -29.35 -14.35
CA ALA A 231 2.78 -28.02 -14.22
C ALA A 231 2.27 -27.24 -13.00
N LEU A 232 0.98 -27.40 -12.66
CA LEU A 232 0.37 -26.84 -11.44
C LEU A 232 0.98 -27.46 -10.19
N LEU A 233 1.14 -28.78 -10.14
CA LEU A 233 1.77 -29.48 -9.02
C LEU A 233 3.19 -28.94 -8.77
N VAL A 234 4.00 -28.83 -9.82
CA VAL A 234 5.36 -28.30 -9.74
C VAL A 234 5.36 -26.85 -9.27
N ALA A 235 4.48 -26.00 -9.83
CA ALA A 235 4.39 -24.60 -9.44
C ALA A 235 3.95 -24.42 -7.97
N HIS A 236 3.01 -25.24 -7.49
CA HIS A 236 2.60 -25.27 -6.09
C HIS A 236 3.75 -25.69 -5.16
N GLY A 237 4.52 -26.73 -5.53
CA GLY A 237 5.69 -27.17 -4.77
C GLY A 237 6.78 -26.08 -4.69
N SER A 238 7.07 -25.42 -5.80
CA SER A 238 8.03 -24.30 -5.83
C SER A 238 7.56 -23.10 -5.01
N LYS A 239 6.27 -22.75 -5.09
CA LYS A 239 5.68 -21.70 -4.25
C LYS A 239 5.80 -22.03 -2.77
N GLN A 240 5.49 -23.25 -2.36
CA GLN A 240 5.57 -23.67 -0.97
C GLN A 240 7.00 -23.56 -0.43
N LYS A 241 8.00 -24.00 -1.20
CA LYS A 241 9.42 -23.87 -0.84
C LYS A 241 9.84 -22.41 -0.69
N ALA A 242 9.50 -21.56 -1.67
CA ALA A 242 9.83 -20.12 -1.64
C ALA A 242 9.13 -19.40 -0.48
N SER A 243 7.86 -19.73 -0.22
CA SER A 243 7.11 -19.20 0.90
C SER A 243 7.72 -19.60 2.25
N GLN A 244 8.08 -20.88 2.43
CA GLN A 244 8.70 -21.35 3.66
C GLN A 244 10.06 -20.70 3.91
N ALA A 245 10.88 -20.56 2.87
CA ALA A 245 12.15 -19.86 2.95
C ALA A 245 11.96 -18.38 3.36
N CYS A 246 10.98 -17.71 2.74
CA CYS A 246 10.61 -16.34 3.10
C CYS A 246 10.17 -16.23 4.56
N THR A 247 9.23 -17.06 5.01
CA THR A 247 8.74 -17.06 6.40
C THR A 247 9.89 -17.28 7.40
N ASN A 248 10.77 -18.25 7.15
CA ASN A 248 11.90 -18.52 8.04
C ASN A 248 12.84 -17.31 8.18
N LEU A 249 13.18 -16.66 7.06
CA LEU A 249 14.04 -15.48 7.06
C LEU A 249 13.35 -14.27 7.71
N VAL A 250 12.07 -14.07 7.43
CA VAL A 250 11.25 -13.00 8.01
C VAL A 250 11.14 -13.16 9.52
N THR A 251 10.82 -14.35 10.02
CA THR A 251 10.71 -14.61 11.47
C THR A 251 12.06 -14.42 12.16
N ALA A 252 13.17 -14.81 11.54
CA ALA A 252 14.51 -14.56 12.08
C ALA A 252 14.82 -13.06 12.18
N LEU A 253 14.45 -12.29 11.14
CA LEU A 253 14.68 -10.85 11.11
C LEU A 253 13.78 -10.09 12.09
N LEU A 254 12.50 -10.46 12.21
CA LEU A 254 11.59 -9.88 13.20
C LEU A 254 12.10 -10.09 14.63
N LYS A 255 12.59 -11.30 14.95
CA LYS A 255 13.20 -11.60 16.25
C LYS A 255 14.43 -10.73 16.54
N ARG A 256 15.23 -10.42 15.52
CA ARG A 256 16.40 -9.55 15.65
C ARG A 256 15.98 -8.11 15.93
N ILE A 257 15.02 -7.57 15.17
CA ILE A 257 14.49 -6.22 15.41
C ILE A 257 13.88 -6.10 16.82
N ASP A 258 13.11 -7.10 17.25
CA ASP A 258 12.48 -7.09 18.59
C ASP A 258 13.51 -7.27 19.73
N ALA A 259 14.68 -7.88 19.46
CA ALA A 259 15.76 -7.96 20.43
C ALA A 259 16.51 -6.62 20.56
N ASP A 260 16.75 -5.95 19.43
CA ASP A 260 17.39 -4.64 19.40
C ASP A 260 16.51 -3.56 20.05
N GLU A 261 15.18 -3.64 19.89
CA GLU A 261 14.22 -2.75 20.58
C GLU A 261 14.18 -2.95 22.10
N LYS A 262 14.55 -4.12 22.63
CA LYS A 262 14.58 -4.39 24.08
C LYS A 262 15.91 -4.06 24.73
N ALA A 263 16.97 -3.90 23.93
CA ALA A 263 18.32 -3.60 24.41
C ALA A 263 18.57 -2.09 24.56
N ASN A 264 17.75 -1.26 23.91
CA ASN A 264 17.74 0.21 24.01
C ASN A 264 16.60 0.69 24.91
#